data_AF-C9Y567-F1
#
_entry.id   AF-C9Y567-F1
#
_cell.length_a   1.000
_cell.length_b   1.000
_cell.length_c   1.000
_cell.angle_alpha   90.00
_cell.angle_beta   90.00
_cell.angle_gamma   90.00
#
_symmetry.space_group_name_H-M   'P 1'
#
loop_
_entity.id
_entity.type
_entity.pdbx_description
1 polymer ?
#
loop_
_entity_poly.entity_id
_entity_poly.type
_entity_poly.pdbx_seq_one_letter_code
_entity_poly.pdbx_strand_id
1 'polypeptide(L)'
;MPSIQLHLKDRPEVDFTASYSVSEPDTVTGETVKTFEIDKSQEISAFAALRQGEPVCFVLPSGEAQEVFLTDETAENYIFSSREHERR
;
A
#
# COMPACT_ATOMS: atom_id res chain seq x y z
N MET A 1 2.48 12.60 -8.04
CA MET A 1 1.94 12.01 -6.81
C MET A 1 2.81 12.42 -5.63
N PRO A 2 2.25 12.72 -4.45
CA PRO A 2 3.06 12.93 -3.26
C PRO A 2 3.65 11.60 -2.79
N SER A 3 4.95 11.61 -2.50
CA SER A 3 5.65 10.50 -1.86
C SER A 3 5.64 10.67 -0.34
N ILE A 4 5.28 9.62 0.39
CA ILE A 4 5.26 9.60 1.85
C ILE A 4 6.17 8.49 2.37
N GLN A 5 6.83 8.73 3.50
CA GLN A 5 7.60 7.72 4.21
C GLN A 5 6.67 6.92 5.11
N LEU A 6 6.78 5.61 5.06
CA LEU A 6 5.96 4.64 5.78
C LEU A 6 6.88 3.62 6.45
N HIS A 7 6.35 2.86 7.39
CA HIS A 7 7.00 1.66 7.90
C HIS A 7 5.99 0.53 8.07
N LEU A 8 6.50 -0.69 8.17
CA LEU A 8 5.66 -1.86 8.44
C LEU A 8 5.30 -1.91 9.93
N LYS A 9 4.03 -2.19 10.24
CA LYS A 9 3.61 -2.35 11.64
C LYS A 9 4.33 -3.51 12.34
N ASP A 10 4.50 -4.62 11.64
CA ASP A 10 5.17 -5.81 12.17
C ASP A 10 6.71 -5.70 12.17
N ARG A 11 7.24 -4.73 11.41
CA ARG A 11 8.68 -4.46 11.26
C ARG A 11 8.92 -2.95 11.19
N PRO A 12 8.82 -2.23 12.32
CA PRO A 12 8.99 -0.78 12.34
C PRO A 12 10.41 -0.33 11.94
N GLU A 13 11.39 -1.25 11.95
CA GLU A 13 12.74 -1.04 11.42
C GLU A 13 12.81 -1.01 9.88
N VAL A 14 11.73 -1.40 9.20
CA VAL A 14 11.61 -1.35 7.74
C VAL A 14 10.86 -0.08 7.38
N ASP A 15 11.62 0.99 7.12
CA ASP A 15 11.10 2.21 6.53
C ASP A 15 11.22 2.20 5.00
N PHE A 16 10.21 2.77 4.34
CA PHE A 16 10.15 2.84 2.88
C PHE A 16 9.33 4.03 2.42
N THR A 17 9.56 4.44 1.18
CA THR A 17 8.79 5.49 0.54
C THR A 17 7.74 4.87 -0.37
N ALA A 18 6.50 5.38 -0.29
CA ALA A 18 5.44 5.03 -1.21
C ALA A 18 4.83 6.29 -1.83
N SER A 19 4.47 6.21 -3.11
CA SER A 19 3.60 7.19 -3.73
C SER A 19 2.18 6.97 -3.22
N TYR A 20 1.62 7.96 -2.54
CA TYR A 20 0.27 7.90 -1.99
C TYR A 20 -0.71 8.61 -2.91
N SER A 21 -1.78 7.92 -3.26
CA SER A 21 -2.89 8.46 -4.03
C SER A 21 -4.20 8.09 -3.39
N VAL A 22 -5.18 8.99 -3.48
CA VAL A 22 -6.55 8.73 -3.03
C VAL A 22 -7.44 8.89 -4.25
N SER A 23 -8.21 7.85 -4.57
CA SER A 23 -9.18 7.92 -5.65
C SER A 23 -10.26 8.96 -5.34
N GLU A 24 -10.93 9.42 -6.38
CA GLU A 24 -12.20 10.12 -6.20
C GLU A 24 -13.18 9.22 -5.42
N PRO A 25 -14.04 9.81 -4.56
CA PRO A 25 -15.03 9.04 -3.83
C PRO A 25 -15.97 8.36 -4.82
N ASP A 26 -16.23 7.08 -4.59
CA ASP A 26 -17.18 6.30 -5.39
C ASP A 26 -18.53 7.01 -5.41
N THR A 27 -19.12 7.18 -6.59
CA THR A 27 -20.37 7.94 -6.75
C THR A 27 -21.58 7.24 -6.14
N VAL A 28 -21.45 5.95 -5.80
CA VAL A 28 -22.51 5.11 -5.23
C VAL A 28 -22.32 4.93 -3.73
N THR A 29 -21.10 4.61 -3.27
CA THR A 29 -20.83 4.35 -1.83
C THR A 29 -20.23 5.56 -1.09
N GLY A 30 -19.67 6.54 -1.81
CA GLY A 30 -18.93 7.66 -1.23
C GLY A 30 -17.56 7.29 -0.66
N GLU A 31 -17.12 6.03 -0.82
CA GLU A 31 -15.85 5.56 -0.28
C GLU A 31 -14.68 5.96 -1.17
N THR A 32 -13.57 6.32 -0.56
CA THR A 32 -12.31 6.61 -1.26
C THR A 32 -11.37 5.43 -1.12
N VAL A 33 -10.65 5.14 -2.21
CA VAL A 33 -9.65 4.08 -2.24
C VAL A 33 -8.28 4.72 -2.10
N LYS A 34 -7.53 4.31 -1.07
CA LYS A 34 -6.15 4.72 -0.87
C LYS A 34 -5.25 3.74 -1.61
N THR A 35 -4.41 4.23 -2.51
CA THR A 35 -3.44 3.45 -3.26
C THR A 35 -2.03 3.86 -2.86
N PHE A 36 -1.17 2.86 -2.64
CA PHE A 36 0.23 3.03 -2.27
C PHE A 36 1.08 2.29 -3.28
N GLU A 37 1.88 3.04 -4.03
CA GLU A 37 2.81 2.46 -5.01
C GLU A 37 4.22 2.52 -4.46
N ILE A 38 4.86 1.37 -4.36
CA ILE A 38 6.19 1.20 -3.78
C ILE A 38 7.13 0.72 -4.87
N ASP A 39 8.20 1.48 -5.08
CA ASP A 39 9.24 1.13 -6.06
C ASP A 39 10.07 -0.06 -5.55
N LYS A 40 10.23 -1.08 -6.41
CA LYS A 40 11.00 -2.30 -6.13
C LYS A 40 12.50 -2.05 -5.99
N SER A 41 13.02 -0.94 -6.51
CA SER A 41 14.42 -0.53 -6.32
C SER A 41 14.78 -0.24 -4.87
N GLN A 42 13.79 -0.08 -3.99
CA GLN A 42 14.02 0.03 -2.54
C GLN A 42 14.40 -1.30 -1.88
N GLU A 43 14.33 -2.43 -2.62
CA GLU A 43 14.77 -3.76 -2.19
C GLU A 43 14.18 -4.21 -0.83
N ILE A 44 12.91 -3.90 -0.59
CA ILE A 44 12.24 -4.17 0.68
C ILE A 44 11.93 -5.66 0.76
N SER A 45 12.78 -6.40 1.47
CA SER A 45 12.71 -7.86 1.63
C SER A 45 11.34 -8.37 2.10
N ALA A 46 10.61 -7.58 2.90
CA ALA A 46 9.28 -7.92 3.37
C ALA A 46 8.25 -8.04 2.23
N PHE A 47 8.39 -7.24 1.17
CA PHE A 47 7.48 -7.24 0.03
C PHE A 47 7.80 -8.33 -0.99
N ALA A 48 9.06 -8.75 -1.09
CA ALA A 48 9.48 -9.82 -1.99
C ALA A 48 8.83 -11.19 -1.68
N ALA A 49 8.36 -11.38 -0.45
CA ALA A 49 7.67 -12.61 -0.03
C ALA A 49 6.14 -12.50 -0.08
N LEU A 50 5.58 -11.31 -0.35
CA LEU A 50 4.13 -11.11 -0.39
C LEU A 50 3.54 -11.70 -1.66
N ARG A 51 2.28 -12.12 -1.55
CA ARG A 51 1.46 -12.57 -2.68
C ARG A 51 0.32 -11.59 -2.88
N GLN A 52 -0.18 -11.52 -4.10
CA GLN A 52 -1.37 -10.71 -4.39
C GLN A 52 -2.55 -11.16 -3.52
N GLY A 53 -3.25 -10.20 -2.91
CA GLY A 53 -4.33 -10.42 -1.95
C GLY A 53 -3.87 -10.58 -0.49
N GLU A 54 -2.57 -10.65 -0.20
CA GLU A 54 -2.09 -10.70 1.19
C GLU A 54 -2.27 -9.32 1.87
N PRO A 55 -2.81 -9.28 3.09
CA PRO A 55 -2.93 -8.05 3.87
C PRO A 55 -1.58 -7.64 4.46
N VAL A 56 -1.33 -6.33 4.48
CA VAL A 56 -0.16 -5.71 5.08
C VAL A 56 -0.59 -4.46 5.83
N CYS A 57 -0.01 -4.24 7.01
CA CYS A 57 -0.25 -3.03 7.79
C CYS A 57 0.87 -2.02 7.59
N PHE A 58 0.57 -0.92 6.90
CA PHE A 58 1.45 0.24 6.78
C PHE A 58 1.16 1.23 7.89
N VAL A 59 2.20 1.75 8.52
CA VAL A 59 2.05 2.83 9.50
C VAL A 59 2.37 4.16 8.81
N LEU A 60 1.37 5.03 8.80
CA LEU A 60 1.45 6.38 8.23
C LEU A 60 2.36 7.28 9.08
N PRO A 61 2.86 8.40 8.54
CA PRO A 61 3.61 9.40 9.31
C PRO A 61 2.84 9.95 10.52
N SER A 62 1.51 9.88 10.49
CA SER A 62 0.63 10.24 11.62
C SER A 62 0.70 9.26 12.79
N GLY A 63 1.33 8.09 12.61
CA GLY A 63 1.31 6.97 13.54
C GLY A 63 0.10 6.05 13.40
N GLU A 64 -0.79 6.33 12.44
CA GLU A 64 -1.96 5.50 12.16
C GLU A 64 -1.57 4.26 11.35
N ALA A 65 -1.98 3.08 11.82
CA ALA A 65 -1.82 1.84 11.08
C ALA A 65 -2.98 1.65 10.10
N GLN A 66 -2.65 1.63 8.81
CA GLN A 66 -3.55 1.37 7.70
C GLN A 66 -3.33 -0.05 7.17
N GLU A 67 -4.37 -0.87 7.20
CA GLU A 67 -4.38 -2.15 6.50
C GLU A 67 -4.58 -1.91 5.00
N VAL A 68 -3.75 -2.57 4.20
CA VAL A 68 -3.76 -2.53 2.73
C VAL A 68 -3.49 -3.92 2.17
N PHE A 69 -3.84 -4.15 0.92
CA PHE A 69 -3.66 -5.43 0.25
C PHE A 69 -2.80 -5.25 -1.00
N LEU A 70 -1.91 -6.20 -1.28
CA LEU A 70 -1.18 -6.20 -2.56
C LEU A 70 -2.18 -6.49 -3.68
N THR A 71 -2.63 -5.46 -4.39
CA THR A 71 -3.63 -5.60 -5.45
C THR A 71 -3.00 -5.90 -6.79
N ASP A 72 -1.82 -5.34 -7.05
CA ASP A 72 -1.12 -5.55 -8.31
C ASP A 72 0.40 -5.48 -8.11
N GLU A 73 1.13 -6.17 -8.99
CA GLU A 73 2.59 -6.20 -8.96
C GLU A 73 3.11 -6.08 -10.39
N THR A 74 3.80 -4.98 -10.65
CA THR A 74 4.42 -4.71 -11.95
C THR A 74 5.91 -5.07 -11.93
N ALA A 75 6.60 -4.92 -13.07
CA ALA A 75 8.05 -5.17 -13.13
C ALA A 75 8.85 -4.24 -12.18
N GLU A 76 8.35 -3.02 -11.95
CA GLU A 76 9.07 -1.96 -11.24
C GLU A 76 8.44 -1.59 -9.89
N ASN A 77 7.15 -1.84 -9.70
CA ASN A 77 6.41 -1.36 -8.53
C ASN A 77 5.49 -2.43 -7.92
N TYR A 78 5.36 -2.41 -6.60
CA TYR A 78 4.27 -3.06 -5.87
C TYR A 78 3.13 -2.06 -5.65
N ILE A 79 1.89 -2.45 -5.98
CA ILE A 79 0.72 -1.60 -5.87
C ILE A 79 -0.20 -2.16 -4.78
N PHE A 80 -0.33 -1.40 -3.70
CA PHE A 80 -1.19 -1.73 -2.57
C PHE A 80 -2.42 -0.85 -2.53
N SER A 81 -3.54 -1.39 -2.06
CA SER A 81 -4.79 -0.65 -1.93
C SER A 81 -5.48 -0.91 -0.60
N SER A 82 -6.17 0.11 -0.06
CA SER A 82 -7.01 -0.04 1.14
C SER A 82 -8.30 -0.81 0.88
N ARG A 83 -8.68 -1.01 -0.39
CA ARG A 83 -9.83 -1.82 -0.76
C ARG A 83 -9.33 -3.22 -1.15
N GLU A 84 -9.84 -4.24 -0.47
CA GLU A 84 -9.65 -5.61 -0.91
C GLU A 84 -10.26 -5.73 -2.32
N HIS A 85 -9.50 -6.29 -3.28
CA HIS A 85 -9.98 -6.47 -4.63
C HIS A 85 -11.13 -7.50 -4.60
N GLU A 86 -12.36 -7.04 -4.36
CA GLU A 86 -13.58 -7.85 -4.46
C GLU A 86 -13.59 -8.47 -5.84
N ARG A 87 -13.23 -9.76 -5.93
CA ARG A 87 -13.41 -10.54 -7.15
C ARG A 87 -14.91 -10.64 -7.41
N ARG A 88 -15.43 -9.77 -8.28
CA ARG A 88 -16.73 -9.95 -8.92
C ARG A 88 -16.64 -10.96 -10.06
#